data_AF-A0A7L0KLC5-F1
#
_entry.id   AF-A0A7L0KLC5-F1
#
_cell.length_a   1.000
_cell.length_b   1.000
_cell.length_c   1.000
_cell.angle_alpha   90.00
_cell.angle_beta   90.00
_cell.angle_gamma   90.00
#
_symmetry.space_group_name_H-M   'P 1'
#
loop_
_entity.id
_entity.type
_entity.pdbx_description
1 polymer ?
#
loop_
_entity_poly.entity_id
_entity_poly.type
_entity_poly.pdbx_seq_one_letter_code
_entity_poly.pdbx_strand_id
1 'polypeptide(L)'
;LLSLTISVCNQCIFFAWIPSSGSVPTKSLSCYNDYNSHVTCTWKEHSDAHALLGMSLYRRGNSRSESEEMLCKSEAEDDLHEAPGSYIHWVCRKTVESFGIGVDDIYGFKPNKTLEAHLTVRLFQNSKE
;
A
#
# COMPACT_ATOMS: atom_id res chain seq x y z
N LEU A 1 13.88 18.12 5.35
CA LEU A 1 15.04 17.45 5.95
C LEU A 1 15.42 16.30 5.01
N LEU A 2 16.51 16.45 4.28
CA LEU A 2 17.03 15.46 3.33
C LEU A 2 17.86 14.43 4.12
N SER A 3 17.51 13.16 4.03
CA SER A 3 18.39 12.07 4.50
C SER A 3 18.95 11.37 3.27
N LEU A 4 20.27 11.49 3.09
CA LEU A 4 21.05 10.74 2.13
C LEU A 4 21.41 9.40 2.77
N THR A 5 21.03 8.28 2.16
CA THR A 5 21.63 6.98 2.48
C THR A 5 22.38 6.49 1.26
N ILE A 6 23.70 6.41 1.38
CA ILE A 6 24.62 5.87 0.38
C ILE A 6 24.66 4.36 0.58
N SER A 7 24.25 3.58 -0.42
CA SER A 7 24.50 2.14 -0.47
C SER A 7 25.45 1.86 -1.63
N VAL A 8 26.64 1.37 -1.31
CA VAL A 8 27.71 1.12 -2.29
C VAL A 8 27.50 -0.26 -2.88
N CYS A 9 27.06 -0.34 -4.13
CA CYS A 9 27.10 -1.58 -4.93
C CYS A 9 28.18 -1.42 -6.02
N ASN A 10 29.24 -2.21 -5.90
CA ASN A 10 30.54 -1.98 -6.53
C ASN A 10 30.58 -2.07 -8.08
N GLN A 11 29.48 -2.28 -8.81
CA GLN A 11 29.53 -2.14 -10.28
C GLN A 11 28.14 -2.03 -10.96
N CYS A 12 27.22 -1.19 -10.45
CA CYS A 12 26.02 -0.80 -11.21
C CYS A 12 25.52 0.55 -10.68
N ILE A 13 25.98 1.67 -11.26
CA ILE A 13 25.29 2.95 -11.09
C ILE A 13 24.15 2.99 -12.11
N PHE A 14 23.13 2.17 -11.89
CA PHE A 14 21.80 2.58 -12.31
C PHE A 14 21.29 3.47 -11.19
N PHE A 15 21.23 4.78 -11.44
CA PHE A 15 20.20 5.57 -10.78
C PHE A 15 18.88 5.02 -11.34
N ALA A 16 18.39 3.94 -10.74
CA ALA A 16 16.96 3.72 -10.72
C ALA A 16 16.44 4.96 -9.98
N TRP A 17 16.11 5.99 -10.75
CA TRP A 17 15.02 6.86 -10.38
C TRP A 17 13.87 5.87 -10.24
N ILE A 18 13.67 5.32 -9.03
CA ILE A 18 12.41 4.67 -8.73
C ILE A 18 11.48 5.87 -8.81
N PRO A 19 10.70 6.01 -9.91
CA PRO A 19 9.73 7.07 -9.88
C PRO A 19 8.86 6.74 -8.66
N SER A 20 8.52 7.73 -7.84
CA SER A 20 7.46 7.59 -6.86
C SER A 20 6.09 7.44 -7.56
N SER A 21 6.06 6.77 -8.71
CA SER A 21 4.89 6.11 -9.23
C SER A 21 4.47 5.16 -8.12
N GLY A 22 3.42 5.52 -7.36
CA GLY A 22 2.98 4.83 -6.14
C GLY A 22 2.94 3.29 -6.21
N SER A 23 2.84 2.65 -5.06
CA SER A 23 2.72 1.19 -4.99
C SER A 23 1.53 0.69 -5.82
N VAL A 24 1.54 -0.60 -6.21
CA VAL A 24 0.44 -1.22 -6.95
C VAL A 24 -0.93 -0.92 -6.30
N PRO A 25 -1.11 -1.10 -4.97
CA PRO A 25 -2.37 -0.72 -4.31
C PRO A 25 -2.74 0.75 -4.53
N THR A 26 -1.79 1.68 -4.40
CA THR A 26 -2.05 3.11 -4.57
C THR A 26 -2.42 3.47 -6.01
N LYS A 27 -1.74 2.89 -7.01
CA LYS A 27 -2.03 3.17 -8.43
C LYS A 27 -3.34 2.58 -8.91
N SER A 28 -3.71 1.42 -8.37
CA SER A 28 -4.91 0.68 -8.77
C SER A 28 -6.15 1.09 -7.98
N LEU A 29 -6.00 1.88 -6.91
CA LEU A 29 -7.12 2.34 -6.09
C LEU A 29 -8.05 3.24 -6.91
N SER A 30 -9.30 2.83 -7.00
CA SER A 30 -10.39 3.61 -7.58
C SER A 30 -11.57 3.56 -6.62
N CYS A 31 -12.12 4.71 -6.26
CA CYS A 31 -13.27 4.81 -5.38
C CYS A 31 -14.38 5.59 -6.06
N TYR A 32 -15.59 5.07 -5.95
CA TYR A 32 -16.82 5.72 -6.39
C TYR A 32 -17.87 5.61 -5.30
N ASN A 33 -18.81 6.53 -5.31
CA ASN A 33 -19.90 6.56 -4.36
C ASN A 33 -21.25 6.57 -5.09
N ASP A 34 -22.27 6.04 -4.43
CA ASP A 34 -23.64 5.99 -4.97
C ASP A 34 -24.46 7.25 -4.65
N TYR A 35 -23.85 8.26 -3.99
CA TYR A 35 -24.48 9.48 -3.46
C TYR A 35 -25.68 9.25 -2.52
N ASN A 36 -25.94 8.00 -2.12
CA ASN A 36 -27.09 7.63 -1.29
C ASN A 36 -26.64 7.13 0.07
N SER A 37 -25.81 6.09 0.11
CA SER A 37 -25.38 5.48 1.36
C SER A 37 -24.05 4.73 1.32
N HIS A 38 -23.43 4.52 0.15
CA HIS A 38 -22.23 3.70 0.03
C HIS A 38 -21.10 4.35 -0.75
N VAL A 39 -19.90 4.09 -0.26
CA VAL A 39 -18.66 4.20 -1.02
C VAL A 39 -18.17 2.80 -1.35
N THR A 40 -17.81 2.58 -2.60
CA THR A 40 -17.14 1.36 -3.06
C THR A 40 -15.76 1.72 -3.60
N CYS A 41 -14.74 1.03 -3.12
CA CYS A 41 -13.38 1.16 -3.61
C CYS A 41 -12.88 -0.17 -4.16
N THR A 42 -12.18 -0.13 -5.27
CA THR A 42 -11.50 -1.29 -5.86
C THR A 42 -10.00 -1.05 -5.89
N TRP A 43 -9.19 -2.07 -5.60
CA TRP A 43 -7.73 -1.97 -5.68
C TRP A 43 -7.12 -3.35 -5.92
N LYS A 44 -5.82 -3.38 -6.27
CA LYS A 44 -5.08 -4.60 -6.56
C LYS A 44 -3.83 -4.72 -5.69
N GLU A 45 -3.48 -5.96 -5.35
CA GLU A 45 -2.24 -6.32 -4.67
C GLU A 45 -1.57 -7.50 -5.37
N HIS A 46 -0.25 -7.57 -5.38
CA HIS A 46 0.42 -8.82 -5.76
C HIS A 46 0.17 -9.91 -4.71
N SER A 47 -0.09 -11.13 -5.15
CA SER A 47 -0.23 -12.30 -4.26
C SER A 47 0.96 -12.48 -3.32
N ASP A 48 2.18 -12.30 -3.82
CA ASP A 48 3.41 -12.49 -3.05
C ASP A 48 3.57 -11.40 -1.96
N ALA A 49 3.22 -10.16 -2.29
CA ALA A 49 3.21 -9.06 -1.33
C ALA A 49 2.12 -9.26 -0.26
N HIS A 50 0.96 -9.77 -0.68
CA HIS A 50 -0.13 -10.12 0.23
C HIS A 50 0.28 -11.23 1.21
N ALA A 51 0.92 -12.29 0.72
CA ALA A 51 1.40 -13.39 1.55
C ALA A 51 2.43 -12.94 2.59
N LEU A 52 3.29 -11.98 2.25
CA LEU A 52 4.30 -11.43 3.16
C LEU A 52 3.70 -10.54 4.25
N LEU A 53 2.87 -9.56 3.86
CA LEU A 53 2.39 -8.51 4.78
C LEU A 53 0.88 -8.43 4.85
N GLY A 54 0.23 -8.48 3.68
CA GLY A 54 -1.17 -8.10 3.52
C GLY A 54 -1.38 -6.61 3.81
N MET A 55 -2.26 -5.99 3.05
CA MET A 55 -2.60 -4.59 3.22
C MET A 55 -4.09 -4.43 3.48
N SER A 56 -4.44 -3.47 4.33
CA SER A 56 -5.81 -3.06 4.58
C SER A 56 -6.02 -1.61 4.13
N LEU A 57 -7.15 -1.35 3.49
CA LEU A 57 -7.52 -0.01 3.05
C LEU A 57 -8.22 0.73 4.20
N TYR A 58 -7.77 1.94 4.47
CA TYR A 58 -8.35 2.84 5.45
C TYR A 58 -8.86 4.10 4.76
N ARG A 59 -9.97 4.62 5.27
CA ARG A 59 -10.59 5.88 4.84
C ARG A 59 -10.60 6.85 6.01
N ARG A 60 -10.15 8.08 5.79
CA ARG A 60 -10.34 9.23 6.67
C ARG A 60 -11.27 10.22 5.96
N GLY A 61 -12.45 10.42 6.52
CA GLY A 61 -13.35 11.47 6.04
C GLY A 61 -12.91 12.85 6.50
N ASN A 62 -13.29 13.89 5.75
CA ASN A 62 -12.87 15.28 5.99
C ASN A 62 -13.04 15.75 7.44
N SER A 63 -14.18 15.44 8.07
CA SER A 63 -14.49 15.87 9.44
C SER A 63 -13.98 14.94 10.54
N ARG A 64 -13.32 13.83 10.20
CA ARG A 64 -12.86 12.83 11.17
C ARG A 64 -11.35 12.92 11.38
N SER A 65 -10.93 12.97 12.65
CA SER A 65 -9.52 12.90 13.04
C SER A 65 -8.92 11.51 12.81
N GLU A 66 -9.74 10.46 12.98
CA GLU A 66 -9.31 9.08 12.90
C GLU A 66 -9.64 8.45 11.54
N SER A 67 -8.72 7.61 11.06
CA SER A 67 -8.92 6.79 9.88
C SER A 67 -9.58 5.48 10.26
N GLU A 68 -10.54 5.04 9.47
CA GLU A 68 -11.31 3.83 9.73
C GLU A 68 -11.05 2.80 8.64
N GLU A 69 -10.99 1.53 9.02
CA GLU A 69 -10.81 0.44 8.08
C GLU A 69 -12.03 0.31 7.14
N MET A 70 -11.76 -0.04 5.90
CA MET A 70 -12.75 -0.40 4.89
C MET A 70 -12.94 -1.91 4.88
N LEU A 71 -14.19 -2.38 4.81
CA LEU A 71 -14.46 -3.81 4.73
C LEU A 71 -14.24 -4.30 3.30
N CYS A 72 -13.17 -5.06 3.09
CA CYS A 72 -12.75 -5.56 1.79
C CYS A 72 -13.01 -7.06 1.65
N LYS A 73 -13.37 -7.48 0.44
CA LYS A 73 -13.43 -8.88 0.02
C LYS A 73 -12.65 -9.03 -1.27
N SER A 74 -11.90 -10.12 -1.40
CA SER A 74 -11.31 -10.47 -2.69
C SER A 74 -12.44 -10.93 -3.61
N GLU A 75 -12.45 -10.43 -4.85
CA GLU A 75 -13.19 -11.11 -5.90
C GLU A 75 -12.42 -12.42 -6.14
N ALA A 76 -13.09 -13.56 -5.96
CA ALA A 76 -12.48 -14.83 -6.31
C ALA A 76 -12.09 -14.76 -7.79
N GLU A 77 -10.81 -15.02 -8.09
CA GLU A 77 -10.35 -15.19 -9.47
C GLU A 77 -11.27 -16.23 -10.13
N ASP A 78 -12.05 -15.78 -11.11
CA ASP A 78 -12.58 -16.69 -12.11
C ASP A 78 -11.35 -17.37 -12.72
N ASP A 79 -11.28 -18.70 -12.55
CA ASP A 79 -10.28 -19.59 -13.10
C ASP A 79 -9.89 -19.11 -14.50
N LEU A 80 -8.68 -18.59 -14.75
CA LEU A 80 -8.02 -18.62 -16.06
C LEU A 80 -6.58 -18.09 -15.95
N HIS A 81 -5.65 -19.06 -16.05
CA HIS A 81 -4.23 -18.96 -16.36
C HIS A 81 -3.26 -18.42 -15.30
N GLU A 82 -2.58 -19.37 -14.66
CA GLU A 82 -1.24 -19.26 -14.09
C GLU A 82 -0.26 -18.57 -15.06
N ALA A 83 -0.18 -17.25 -14.96
CA ALA A 83 0.93 -16.45 -15.45
C ALA A 83 1.74 -15.96 -14.24
N PRO A 84 3.06 -15.78 -14.36
CA PRO A 84 3.89 -15.34 -13.25
C PRO A 84 3.52 -13.90 -12.84
N GLY A 85 2.76 -13.77 -11.75
CA GLY A 85 2.37 -12.50 -11.14
C GLY A 85 0.86 -12.31 -10.92
N SER A 86 0.19 -13.25 -10.24
CA SER A 86 -1.24 -13.12 -9.88
C SER A 86 -1.47 -11.89 -9.00
N TYR A 87 -2.43 -11.07 -9.40
CA TYR A 87 -2.89 -9.93 -8.61
C TYR A 87 -4.22 -10.30 -7.96
N ILE A 88 -4.34 -10.03 -6.67
CA ILE A 88 -5.60 -10.13 -5.94
C ILE A 88 -6.39 -8.84 -6.18
N HIS A 89 -7.62 -8.97 -6.67
CA HIS A 89 -8.54 -7.85 -6.82
C HIS A 89 -9.42 -7.74 -5.59
N TRP A 90 -9.42 -6.57 -4.98
CA TRP A 90 -10.15 -6.28 -3.76
C TRP A 90 -11.30 -5.32 -4.05
N VAL A 91 -12.47 -5.65 -3.51
CA VAL A 91 -13.63 -4.77 -3.47
C VAL A 91 -13.94 -4.44 -2.02
N CYS A 92 -13.85 -3.16 -1.69
CA CYS A 92 -14.12 -2.64 -0.36
C CYS A 92 -15.38 -1.80 -0.37
N ARG A 93 -16.23 -1.98 0.64
CA ARG A 93 -17.48 -1.22 0.79
C ARG A 93 -17.59 -0.61 2.17
N LYS A 94 -18.17 0.57 2.22
CA LYS A 94 -18.48 1.25 3.48
C LYS A 94 -19.76 2.06 3.37
N THR A 95 -20.59 1.95 4.38
CA THR A 95 -21.77 2.80 4.54
C THR A 95 -21.34 4.15 5.12
N VAL A 96 -21.88 5.22 4.55
CA VAL A 96 -21.60 6.60 4.91
C VAL A 96 -22.91 7.38 4.97
N GLU A 97 -23.00 8.26 5.96
CA GLU A 97 -24.24 8.96 6.31
C GLU A 97 -24.43 10.28 5.55
N SER A 98 -23.36 10.83 5.00
CA SER A 98 -23.41 12.13 4.32
C SER A 98 -22.47 12.19 3.12
N PHE A 99 -23.00 12.73 2.03
CA PHE A 99 -22.27 13.09 0.83
C PHE A 99 -22.41 14.59 0.60
N GLY A 100 -21.32 15.23 0.18
CA GLY A 100 -21.31 16.66 -0.07
C GLY A 100 -20.34 16.99 -1.20
N ILE A 101 -20.69 18.00 -1.99
CA ILE A 101 -19.77 18.58 -2.97
C ILE A 101 -18.67 19.32 -2.19
N GLY A 102 -17.41 19.04 -2.50
CA GLY A 102 -16.26 19.64 -1.80
C GLY A 102 -15.88 18.95 -0.48
N VAL A 103 -16.36 17.72 -0.25
CA VAL A 103 -15.90 16.87 0.85
C VAL A 103 -14.81 15.94 0.32
N ASP A 104 -13.60 16.07 0.84
CA ASP A 104 -12.48 15.20 0.49
C ASP A 104 -12.36 14.02 1.45
N ASP A 105 -12.30 12.81 0.89
CA ASP A 105 -11.96 11.60 1.62
C ASP A 105 -10.53 11.20 1.27
N ILE A 106 -9.71 10.98 2.31
CA ILE A 106 -8.34 10.52 2.16
C ILE A 106 -8.30 9.01 2.36
N TYR A 107 -7.69 8.32 1.41
CA TYR A 107 -7.52 6.86 1.46
C TYR A 107 -6.05 6.51 1.65
N GLY A 108 -5.78 5.50 2.49
CA GLY A 108 -4.43 5.04 2.77
C GLY A 108 -4.39 3.55 3.03
N PHE A 109 -3.25 2.93 2.77
CA PHE A 109 -3.03 1.52 3.04
C PHE A 109 -2.16 1.33 4.27
N LYS A 110 -2.52 0.37 5.11
CA LYS A 110 -1.74 -0.02 6.28
C LYS A 110 -1.40 -1.51 6.20
N PRO A 111 -0.13 -1.91 6.44
CA PRO A 111 0.24 -3.31 6.54
C PRO A 111 -0.47 -3.98 7.72
N ASN A 112 -0.89 -5.23 7.53
CA ASN A 112 -1.54 -6.00 8.58
C ASN A 112 -0.55 -6.49 9.65
N LYS A 113 0.76 -6.46 9.33
CA LYS A 113 1.86 -6.86 10.21
C LYS A 113 2.99 -5.84 10.17
N THR A 114 3.67 -5.65 11.30
CA THR A 114 4.90 -4.86 11.37
C THR A 114 6.07 -5.70 10.87
N LEU A 115 6.88 -5.16 9.96
CA LEU A 115 8.16 -5.77 9.60
C LEU A 115 9.23 -5.31 10.58
N GLU A 116 9.77 -6.25 11.36
CA GLU A 116 10.98 -6.02 12.12
C GLU A 116 12.18 -6.31 11.23
N ALA A 117 12.94 -5.26 10.89
CA ALA A 117 14.19 -5.40 10.14
C ALA A 117 15.37 -5.32 11.12
N HIS A 118 16.19 -6.36 11.15
CA HIS A 118 17.42 -6.39 11.95
C HIS A 118 18.62 -6.04 11.07
N LEU A 119 19.36 -4.97 11.43
CA LEU A 119 20.62 -4.64 10.79
C LEU A 119 21.79 -5.15 11.63
N THR A 120 22.52 -6.13 11.11
CA THR A 120 23.76 -6.60 11.75
C THR A 120 24.94 -5.80 11.19
N VAL A 121 25.50 -4.90 12.00
CA VAL A 121 26.71 -4.16 11.65
C VAL A 121 27.93 -4.84 12.28
N ARG A 122 28.90 -5.23 11.46
CA ARG A 122 30.21 -5.70 11.96
C ARG A 122 31.14 -4.49 12.12
N LEU A 123 31.46 -4.17 13.36
CA LEU A 123 32.45 -3.14 13.68
C LEU A 123 33.85 -3.76 13.54
N PHE A 124 34.66 -3.26 12.60
CA PHE A 124 36.06 -3.67 12.50
C PHE A 124 36.86 -3.03 13.65
N GLN A 125 37.71 -3.83 14.30
CA GLN A 125 38.61 -3.35 15.34
C GLN A 125 39.77 -2.61 14.69
N ASN A 126 40.07 -1.40 15.18
CA ASN A 126 41.29 -0.68 14.84
C ASN A 126 42.48 -1.49 15.37
N SER A 127 43.36 -1.94 14.47
CA SER A 127 44.66 -2.49 14.86
C SER A 127 45.46 -1.36 15.51
N LYS A 128 45.79 -1.52 16.79
CA LYS A 128 46.76 -0.65 17.45
C LYS A 128 48.12 -0.98 16.84
N GLU A 129 48.69 0.01 16.15
CA GLU A 129 50.11 0.07 15.80
C GLU A 129 50.92 0.50 17.03
#